data_AF-A0A7S8MWD0-F1
#
_entry.id   AF-A0A7S8MWD0-F1
#
_cell.length_a   1.000
_cell.length_b   1.000
_cell.length_c   1.000
_cell.angle_alpha   90.00
_cell.angle_beta   90.00
_cell.angle_gamma   90.00
#
_symmetry.space_group_name_H-M   'P 1'
#
loop_
_entity.id
_entity.type
_entity.pdbx_description
1 polymer ?
#
loop_
_entity_poly.entity_id
_entity_poly.type
_entity_poly.pdbx_seq_one_letter_code
_entity_poly.pdbx_strand_id
1 'polypeptide(L)'
;MSTTDELVQANAPDHVLEKIRRGGPQLDQATLRPIVDQAQRIAEGIRRDRHRDTWDFNRAIARQRDTVLAERDEVMNGDHATVEVTRRIPQEIDRLASASSPSTVASLARDVALWCLDEQWCDHLALLTEIRDGIHLQALAGVNPRDEFHRIALREFHGFFSLDPPMSRGCAGAA
;
A
#
# COMPACT_ATOMS: atom_id res chain seq x y z
N MET A 1 7.03 -40.11 -8.04
CA MET A 1 6.35 -38.99 -7.34
C MET A 1 5.76 -39.55 -6.07
N SER A 2 6.16 -39.00 -4.92
CA SER A 2 5.83 -39.54 -3.60
C SER A 2 4.54 -38.92 -3.07
N THR A 3 3.74 -39.69 -2.34
CA THR A 3 2.53 -39.26 -1.61
C THR A 3 2.81 -38.26 -0.46
N THR A 4 4.08 -37.95 -0.21
CA THR A 4 4.59 -36.89 0.68
C THR A 4 4.83 -35.55 -0.03
N ASP A 5 4.40 -35.39 -1.29
CA ASP A 5 4.54 -34.13 -2.02
C ASP A 5 3.83 -32.98 -1.28
N GLU A 6 4.60 -31.97 -0.88
CA GLU A 6 4.16 -30.81 -0.10
C GLU A 6 2.97 -30.11 -0.77
N LEU A 7 2.93 -30.15 -2.11
CA LEU A 7 1.85 -29.66 -2.94
C LEU A 7 0.50 -30.31 -2.61
N VAL A 8 0.47 -31.63 -2.44
CA VAL A 8 -0.77 -32.38 -2.14
C VAL A 8 -1.17 -32.15 -0.69
N GLN A 9 -0.22 -32.20 0.24
CA GLN A 9 -0.49 -31.97 1.67
C GLN A 9 -1.07 -30.58 1.95
N ALA A 10 -0.59 -29.55 1.26
CA ALA A 10 -1.03 -28.17 1.49
C ALA A 10 -2.32 -27.78 0.75
N ASN A 11 -2.71 -28.49 -0.32
CA ASN A 11 -3.77 -28.03 -1.23
C ASN A 11 -4.86 -29.07 -1.51
N ALA A 12 -4.70 -30.33 -1.10
CA ALA A 12 -5.75 -31.32 -1.28
C ALA A 12 -6.83 -31.20 -0.19
N PRO A 13 -8.12 -31.44 -0.52
CA PRO A 13 -9.18 -31.49 0.49
C PRO A 13 -8.95 -32.58 1.54
N ASP A 14 -9.42 -32.37 2.77
CA ASP A 14 -9.21 -33.29 3.91
C ASP A 14 -9.60 -34.74 3.59
N HIS A 15 -10.75 -34.95 2.94
CA HIS A 15 -11.20 -36.30 2.57
C HIS A 15 -10.25 -37.01 1.59
N VAL A 16 -9.53 -36.25 0.75
CA VAL A 16 -8.51 -36.78 -0.17
C VAL A 16 -7.24 -37.12 0.61
N LEU A 17 -6.82 -36.27 1.55
CA LEU A 17 -5.68 -36.53 2.43
C LEU A 17 -5.90 -37.78 3.31
N GLU A 18 -7.11 -37.97 3.83
CA GLU A 18 -7.49 -39.18 4.56
C GLU A 18 -7.42 -40.44 3.68
N LYS A 19 -7.87 -40.34 2.42
CA LYS A 19 -7.76 -41.43 1.46
C LYS A 19 -6.29 -41.80 1.18
N ILE A 20 -5.42 -40.81 1.05
CA ILE A 20 -3.97 -41.02 0.88
C ILE A 20 -3.36 -41.68 2.12
N ARG A 21 -3.69 -41.17 3.32
CA ARG A 21 -3.21 -41.73 4.59
C ARG A 21 -3.64 -43.18 4.79
N ARG A 22 -4.88 -43.53 4.43
CA ARG A 22 -5.40 -44.91 4.52
C ARG A 22 -4.83 -45.85 3.45
N GLY A 23 -4.60 -45.34 2.23
CA GLY A 23 -4.09 -46.13 1.11
C GLY A 23 -2.58 -46.38 1.13
N GLY A 24 -1.81 -45.57 1.88
CA GLY A 24 -0.37 -45.77 2.07
C GLY A 24 0.43 -45.82 0.75
N PRO A 25 1.59 -46.50 0.72
CA PRO A 25 2.42 -46.66 -0.48
C PRO A 25 1.78 -47.49 -1.61
N GLN A 26 0.61 -48.07 -1.37
CA GLN A 26 -0.05 -49.03 -2.27
C GLN A 26 -1.01 -48.37 -3.27
N LEU A 27 -1.17 -47.05 -3.21
CA LEU A 27 -1.97 -46.31 -4.19
C LEU A 27 -1.29 -46.35 -5.56
N ASP A 28 -2.02 -46.82 -6.56
CA ASP A 28 -1.54 -46.85 -7.93
C ASP A 28 -1.41 -45.44 -8.53
N GLN A 29 -0.64 -45.34 -9.61
CA GLN A 29 -0.43 -44.06 -10.25
C GLN A 29 -1.72 -43.49 -10.88
N ALA A 30 -2.66 -44.36 -11.27
CA ALA A 30 -3.95 -43.97 -11.84
C ALA A 30 -4.86 -43.26 -10.81
N THR A 31 -4.75 -43.60 -9.53
CA THR A 31 -5.45 -42.94 -8.43
C THR A 31 -4.73 -41.68 -7.95
N LEU A 32 -3.40 -41.67 -8.00
CA LEU A 32 -2.60 -40.52 -7.56
C LEU A 32 -2.64 -39.35 -8.55
N ARG A 33 -2.71 -39.62 -9.85
CA ARG A 33 -2.69 -38.56 -10.89
C ARG A 33 -3.81 -37.53 -10.71
N PRO A 34 -5.11 -37.92 -10.59
CA PRO A 34 -6.20 -36.95 -10.45
C PRO A 34 -6.13 -36.15 -9.14
N ILE A 35 -5.58 -36.75 -8.08
CA ILE A 35 -5.37 -36.10 -6.79
C ILE A 35 -4.34 -34.98 -6.93
N VAL A 36 -3.20 -35.29 -7.57
CA VAL A 36 -2.16 -34.30 -7.85
C VAL A 36 -2.71 -33.20 -8.76
N ASP A 37 -3.43 -33.55 -9.83
CA ASP A 37 -4.01 -32.56 -10.76
C ASP A 37 -5.03 -31.65 -10.07
N GLN A 38 -5.83 -32.18 -9.13
CA GLN A 38 -6.75 -31.37 -8.32
C GLN A 38 -5.99 -30.45 -7.35
N ALA A 39 -4.98 -30.95 -6.64
CA ALA A 39 -4.16 -30.15 -5.73
C ALA A 39 -3.41 -29.03 -6.49
N GLN A 40 -2.91 -29.32 -7.69
CA GLN A 40 -2.31 -28.34 -8.60
C GLN A 40 -3.31 -27.25 -8.98
N ARG A 41 -4.52 -27.61 -9.42
CA ARG A 41 -5.54 -26.63 -9.77
C ARG A 41 -5.92 -25.72 -8.60
N ILE A 42 -6.01 -26.27 -7.39
CA ILE A 42 -6.27 -25.49 -6.16
C ILE A 42 -5.10 -24.54 -5.88
N ALA A 43 -3.86 -25.05 -5.89
CA ALA A 43 -2.66 -24.25 -5.64
C ALA A 43 -2.50 -23.11 -6.65
N GLU A 44 -2.77 -23.37 -7.93
CA GLU A 44 -2.78 -22.37 -8.99
C GLU A 44 -3.90 -21.34 -8.79
N GLY A 45 -5.10 -21.77 -8.38
CA GLY A 45 -6.20 -20.87 -8.04
C GLY A 45 -5.82 -19.89 -6.93
N ILE A 46 -5.35 -20.41 -5.80
CA ILE A 46 -4.89 -19.61 -4.64
C ILE A 46 -3.80 -18.61 -5.08
N ARG A 47 -2.85 -19.06 -5.92
CA ARG A 47 -1.77 -18.20 -6.42
C ARG A 47 -2.30 -17.09 -7.34
N ARG A 48 -3.22 -17.40 -8.25
CA ARG A 48 -3.86 -16.41 -9.14
C ARG A 48 -4.63 -15.37 -8.33
N ASP A 49 -5.35 -15.80 -7.31
CA ASP A 49 -6.14 -14.89 -6.48
C ASP A 49 -5.24 -13.98 -5.64
N ARG A 50 -4.20 -14.52 -5.01
CA ARG A 50 -3.17 -13.69 -4.33
C ARG A 50 -2.54 -12.67 -5.26
N HIS A 51 -2.21 -13.09 -6.49
CA HIS A 51 -1.63 -12.17 -7.48
C HIS A 51 -2.61 -11.07 -7.87
N ARG A 52 -3.89 -11.41 -8.04
CA ARG A 52 -4.96 -10.44 -8.32
C ARG A 52 -5.10 -9.43 -7.18
N ASP A 53 -5.07 -9.88 -5.94
CA ASP A 53 -5.14 -9.00 -4.77
C ASP A 53 -3.95 -8.04 -4.72
N THR A 54 -2.71 -8.55 -4.92
CA THR A 54 -1.52 -7.70 -5.02
C THR A 54 -1.66 -6.66 -6.13
N TRP A 55 -2.15 -7.06 -7.30
CA TRP A 55 -2.35 -6.16 -8.42
C TRP A 55 -3.38 -5.07 -8.11
N ASP A 56 -4.51 -5.44 -7.49
CA ASP A 56 -5.57 -4.48 -7.13
C ASP A 56 -5.12 -3.51 -6.04
N PHE A 57 -4.35 -3.95 -5.04
CA PHE A 57 -3.74 -3.04 -4.05
C PHE A 57 -2.79 -2.03 -4.71
N ASN A 58 -1.90 -2.52 -5.58
CA ASN A 58 -0.95 -1.67 -6.30
C ASN A 58 -1.66 -0.67 -7.22
N ARG A 59 -2.80 -1.06 -7.81
CA ARG A 59 -3.60 -0.19 -8.67
C ARG A 59 -4.20 1.00 -7.91
N ALA A 60 -4.66 0.81 -6.68
CA ALA A 60 -5.16 1.91 -5.85
C ALA A 60 -4.05 2.94 -5.55
N ILE A 61 -2.88 2.44 -5.15
CA ILE A 61 -1.69 3.26 -4.85
C ILE A 61 -1.23 4.01 -6.11
N ALA A 62 -1.22 3.34 -7.26
CA ALA A 62 -0.82 3.96 -8.53
C ALA A 62 -1.72 5.16 -8.89
N ARG A 63 -3.05 5.04 -8.72
CA ARG A 63 -3.97 6.16 -8.97
C ARG A 63 -3.75 7.35 -8.04
N GLN A 64 -3.50 7.08 -6.77
CA GLN A 64 -3.18 8.13 -5.80
C GLN A 64 -1.86 8.80 -6.16
N ARG A 65 -0.84 8.01 -6.52
CA ARG A 65 0.45 8.51 -6.98
C ARG A 65 0.32 9.43 -8.20
N ASP A 66 -0.49 9.07 -9.19
CA ASP A 66 -0.72 9.92 -10.36
C ASP A 66 -1.29 11.30 -9.95
N THR A 67 -2.17 11.32 -8.95
CA THR A 67 -2.73 12.56 -8.40
C THR A 67 -1.66 13.38 -7.66
N VAL A 68 -0.85 12.74 -6.82
CA VAL A 68 0.25 13.40 -6.09
C VAL A 68 1.29 13.96 -7.06
N LEU A 69 1.63 13.22 -8.12
CA LEU A 69 2.58 13.69 -9.14
C LEU A 69 2.05 14.88 -9.93
N ALA A 70 0.74 14.93 -10.22
CA ALA A 70 0.13 16.09 -10.85
C ALA A 70 0.23 17.34 -9.95
N GLU A 71 -0.12 17.22 -8.67
CA GLU A 71 0.03 18.32 -7.71
C GLU A 71 1.49 18.74 -7.53
N ARG A 72 2.42 17.78 -7.53
CA ARG A 72 3.85 18.06 -7.47
C ARG A 72 4.33 18.87 -8.68
N ASP A 73 3.79 18.61 -9.86
CA ASP A 73 4.10 19.35 -11.08
C ASP A 73 3.54 20.79 -11.02
N GLU A 74 2.33 20.97 -10.49
CA GLU A 74 1.74 22.28 -10.23
C GLU A 74 2.54 23.10 -9.20
N VAL A 75 3.05 22.46 -8.13
CA VAL A 75 3.95 23.11 -7.16
C VAL A 75 5.28 23.49 -7.82
N MET A 76 5.81 22.63 -8.69
CA MET A 76 7.09 22.86 -9.37
C MET A 76 7.02 24.02 -10.37
N ASN A 77 5.96 24.06 -11.19
CA ASN A 77 5.85 24.96 -12.32
C ASN A 77 4.94 26.17 -12.07
N GLY A 78 4.07 26.11 -11.06
CA GLY A 78 3.12 27.17 -10.71
C GLY A 78 3.61 28.12 -9.62
N ASP A 79 2.80 29.15 -9.37
CA ASP A 79 3.02 30.15 -8.32
C ASP A 79 2.32 29.80 -6.99
N HIS A 80 1.53 28.72 -6.99
CA HIS A 80 0.69 28.33 -5.85
C HIS A 80 1.51 28.02 -4.59
N ALA A 81 2.70 27.41 -4.76
CA ALA A 81 3.59 27.06 -3.65
C ALA A 81 3.96 28.26 -2.79
N THR A 82 4.33 29.39 -3.40
CA THR A 82 4.70 30.60 -2.67
C THR A 82 3.50 31.18 -1.92
N VAL A 83 2.31 31.15 -2.52
CA VAL A 83 1.08 31.65 -1.88
C VAL A 83 0.71 30.80 -0.67
N GLU A 84 0.75 29.47 -0.79
CA GLU A 84 0.44 28.53 0.29
C GLU A 84 1.42 28.64 1.45
N VAL A 85 2.73 28.63 1.17
CA VAL A 85 3.77 28.74 2.19
C VAL A 85 3.69 30.09 2.90
N THR A 86 3.50 31.19 2.16
CA THR A 86 3.34 32.53 2.76
C THR A 86 2.12 32.60 3.67
N ARG A 87 1.01 31.95 3.30
CA ARG A 87 -0.19 31.89 4.16
C ARG A 87 0.09 31.16 5.46
N ARG A 88 0.87 30.08 5.43
CA ARG A 88 1.13 29.24 6.62
C ARG A 88 2.20 29.83 7.54
N ILE A 89 3.27 30.39 6.98
CA ILE A 89 4.43 30.90 7.74
C ILE A 89 4.78 32.34 7.34
N PRO A 90 3.84 33.30 7.45
CA PRO A 90 4.03 34.66 6.95
C PRO A 90 5.23 35.36 7.59
N GLN A 91 5.43 35.15 8.91
CA GLN A 91 6.53 35.77 9.65
C GLN A 91 7.91 35.31 9.16
N GLU A 92 8.08 34.03 8.80
CA GLU A 92 9.36 33.51 8.32
C GLU A 92 9.63 33.96 6.88
N ILE A 93 8.58 34.03 6.05
CA ILE A 93 8.69 34.59 4.70
C ILE A 93 9.08 36.07 4.73
N ASP A 94 8.48 36.88 5.60
CA ASP A 94 8.83 38.30 5.75
C ASP A 94 10.28 38.49 6.19
N ARG A 95 10.77 37.64 7.11
CA ARG A 95 12.18 37.63 7.54
C ARG A 95 13.11 37.28 6.39
N LEU A 96 12.80 36.23 5.63
CA LEU A 96 13.60 35.80 4.48
C LEU A 96 13.60 36.86 3.37
N ALA A 97 12.45 37.50 3.10
CA ALA A 97 12.33 38.60 2.12
C ALA A 97 13.16 39.83 2.51
N SER A 98 13.35 40.08 3.81
CA SER A 98 14.21 41.17 4.30
C SER A 98 15.70 40.90 4.14
N ALA A 99 16.11 39.64 4.03
CA ALA A 99 17.50 39.21 4.01
C ALA A 99 17.96 38.63 2.65
N SER A 100 17.06 38.40 1.70
CA SER A 100 17.33 37.69 0.45
C SER A 100 16.54 38.27 -0.73
N SER A 101 16.94 37.94 -1.96
CA SER A 101 16.19 38.37 -3.14
C SER A 101 14.84 37.66 -3.24
N PRO A 102 13.82 38.28 -3.87
CA PRO A 102 12.51 37.65 -4.07
C PRO A 102 12.57 36.30 -4.79
N SER A 103 13.50 36.15 -5.76
CA SER A 103 13.69 34.89 -6.48
C SER A 103 14.23 33.77 -5.59
N THR A 104 15.13 34.08 -4.65
CA THR A 104 15.64 33.11 -3.67
C THR A 104 14.54 32.67 -2.72
N VAL A 105 13.72 33.60 -2.23
CA VAL A 105 12.59 33.29 -1.34
C VAL A 105 11.55 32.42 -2.04
N ALA A 106 11.22 32.73 -3.30
CA ALA A 106 10.27 31.94 -4.08
C ALA A 106 10.78 30.52 -4.35
N SER A 107 12.05 30.36 -4.74
CA SER A 107 12.65 29.04 -4.93
C SER A 107 12.68 28.22 -3.64
N LEU A 108 13.07 28.83 -2.52
CA LEU A 108 13.07 28.15 -1.23
C LEU A 108 11.66 27.73 -0.80
N ALA A 109 10.65 28.59 -0.98
CA ALA A 109 9.27 28.26 -0.68
C ALA A 109 8.79 27.05 -1.50
N ARG A 110 9.16 26.98 -2.78
CA ARG A 110 8.89 25.82 -3.64
C ARG A 110 9.58 24.56 -3.13
N ASP A 111 10.87 24.65 -2.79
CA ASP A 111 11.63 23.49 -2.30
C ASP A 111 11.03 22.94 -0.99
N VAL A 112 10.65 23.82 -0.07
CA VAL A 112 9.98 23.44 1.19
C VAL A 112 8.62 22.80 0.91
N ALA A 113 7.81 23.37 0.02
CA ALA A 113 6.51 22.81 -0.35
C ALA A 113 6.64 21.41 -0.97
N LEU A 114 7.59 21.22 -1.89
CA LEU A 114 7.89 19.93 -2.49
C LEU A 114 8.36 18.91 -1.45
N TRP A 115 9.24 19.32 -0.54
CA TRP A 115 9.72 18.47 0.54
C TRP A 115 8.57 18.01 1.46
N CYS A 116 7.70 18.93 1.91
CA CYS A 116 6.54 18.57 2.73
C CYS A 116 5.56 17.65 1.98
N LEU A 117 5.36 17.83 0.68
CA LEU A 117 4.51 16.95 -0.12
C LEU A 117 5.10 15.54 -0.23
N ASP A 118 6.41 15.46 -0.53
CA ASP A 118 7.13 14.19 -0.65
C ASP A 118 7.18 13.43 0.70
N GLU A 119 7.33 14.14 1.82
CA GLU A 119 7.28 13.59 3.18
C GLU A 119 5.89 13.01 3.52
N GLN A 120 4.82 13.78 3.32
CA GLN A 120 3.44 13.30 3.56
C GLN A 120 3.10 12.09 2.69
N TRP A 121 3.59 12.05 1.44
CA TRP A 121 3.39 10.89 0.58
C TRP A 121 4.11 9.65 1.13
N CYS A 122 5.32 9.80 1.66
CA CYS A 122 6.04 8.70 2.30
C CYS A 122 5.29 8.15 3.52
N ASP A 123 4.76 9.03 4.37
CA ASP A 123 3.96 8.64 5.54
C ASP A 123 2.67 7.92 5.12
N HIS A 124 2.02 8.40 4.07
CA HIS A 124 0.83 7.74 3.51
C HIS A 124 1.14 6.34 2.96
N LEU A 125 2.27 6.16 2.27
CA LEU A 125 2.71 4.84 1.81
C LEU A 125 3.01 3.88 2.97
N ALA A 126 3.58 4.39 4.06
CA ALA A 126 3.81 3.60 5.28
C ALA A 126 2.47 3.15 5.90
N LEU A 127 1.51 4.07 6.04
CA LEU A 127 0.17 3.77 6.52
C LEU A 127 -0.54 2.71 5.66
N LEU A 128 -0.50 2.85 4.33
CA LEU A 128 -1.10 1.85 3.43
C LEU A 128 -0.43 0.48 3.53
N THR A 129 0.87 0.44 3.82
CA THR A 129 1.59 -0.81 4.08
C THR A 129 1.08 -1.49 5.34
N GLU A 130 0.93 -0.73 6.44
CA GLU A 130 0.37 -1.25 7.70
C GLU A 130 -1.06 -1.77 7.52
N ILE A 131 -1.90 -1.04 6.78
CA ILE A 131 -3.29 -1.45 6.49
C ILE A 131 -3.29 -2.76 5.69
N ARG A 132 -2.47 -2.86 4.64
CA ARG A 132 -2.37 -4.07 3.81
C ARG A 132 -1.93 -5.28 4.64
N ASP A 133 -0.99 -5.10 5.56
CA ASP A 133 -0.48 -6.22 6.34
C ASP A 133 -1.52 -6.67 7.40
N GLY A 134 -2.35 -5.76 7.92
CA GLY A 134 -3.41 -6.05 8.88
C GLY A 134 -4.74 -6.56 8.28
N ILE A 135 -5.03 -6.28 7.01
CA ILE A 135 -6.34 -6.55 6.40
C ILE A 135 -6.67 -8.04 6.27
N HIS A 136 -5.65 -8.89 6.22
CA HIS A 136 -5.83 -10.34 6.15
C HIS A 136 -6.50 -10.92 7.40
N LEU A 137 -6.42 -10.24 8.55
CA LEU A 137 -7.14 -10.65 9.77
C LEU A 137 -8.64 -10.39 9.66
N GLN A 138 -9.05 -9.35 8.94
CA GLN A 138 -10.47 -9.04 8.72
C GLN A 138 -11.12 -10.01 7.71
N ALA A 139 -10.33 -10.65 6.85
CA ALA A 139 -10.78 -11.75 6.00
C ALA A 139 -11.42 -12.89 6.82
N LEU A 140 -10.93 -13.13 8.03
CA LEU A 140 -11.47 -14.16 8.94
C LEU A 140 -12.89 -13.83 9.41
N ALA A 141 -13.31 -12.56 9.34
CA ALA A 141 -14.66 -12.11 9.66
C ALA A 141 -15.59 -12.09 8.42
N GLY A 142 -15.16 -12.63 7.27
CA GLY A 142 -15.96 -12.71 6.05
C GLY A 142 -15.98 -11.43 5.20
N VAL A 143 -15.17 -10.43 5.54
CA VAL A 143 -15.03 -9.20 4.75
C VAL A 143 -14.03 -9.45 3.61
N ASN A 144 -14.35 -8.98 2.40
CA ASN A 144 -13.41 -9.04 1.28
C ASN A 144 -12.24 -8.07 1.53
N PRO A 145 -10.99 -8.56 1.66
CA PRO A 145 -9.85 -7.71 2.00
C PRO A 145 -9.55 -6.62 0.97
N ARG A 146 -9.88 -6.88 -0.30
CA ARG A 146 -9.66 -5.96 -1.41
C ARG A 146 -10.54 -4.72 -1.33
N ASP A 147 -11.83 -4.96 -1.08
CA ASP A 147 -12.83 -3.90 -1.04
C ASP A 147 -12.59 -3.03 0.18
N GLU A 148 -12.25 -3.65 1.30
CA GLU A 148 -11.94 -2.94 2.54
C GLU A 148 -10.63 -2.16 2.43
N PHE A 149 -9.59 -2.70 1.78
CA PHE A 149 -8.36 -1.95 1.50
C PHE A 149 -8.66 -0.72 0.64
N HIS A 150 -9.40 -0.88 -0.46
CA HIS A 150 -9.78 0.24 -1.31
C HIS A 150 -10.57 1.31 -0.55
N ARG A 151 -11.52 0.89 0.28
CA ARG A 151 -12.35 1.79 1.09
C ARG A 151 -11.49 2.59 2.07
N ILE A 152 -10.60 1.93 2.80
CA ILE A 152 -9.69 2.61 3.74
C ILE A 152 -8.72 3.49 2.98
N ALA A 153 -8.06 3.00 1.93
CA ALA A 153 -7.09 3.76 1.15
C ALA A 153 -7.70 5.04 0.54
N LEU A 154 -8.94 4.99 0.07
CA LEU A 154 -9.67 6.17 -0.41
C LEU A 154 -9.99 7.15 0.73
N ARG A 155 -10.37 6.64 1.91
CA ARG A 155 -10.64 7.48 3.09
C ARG A 155 -9.39 8.19 3.59
N GLU A 156 -8.26 7.49 3.72
CA GLU A 156 -7.01 8.09 4.20
C GLU A 156 -6.45 9.10 3.20
N PHE A 157 -6.65 8.86 1.90
CA PHE A 157 -6.26 9.82 0.87
C PHE A 157 -7.23 11.01 0.75
N HIS A 158 -8.44 10.90 1.30
CA HIS A 158 -9.39 12.00 1.30
C HIS A 158 -8.89 13.12 2.22
N GLY A 159 -8.65 14.30 1.65
CA GLY A 159 -8.06 15.42 2.38
C GLY A 159 -6.53 15.36 2.44
N PHE A 160 -5.86 14.48 1.69
CA PHE A 160 -4.39 14.42 1.63
C PHE A 160 -3.74 15.77 1.32
N PHE A 161 -4.34 16.57 0.43
CA PHE A 161 -3.87 17.92 0.10
C PHE A 161 -4.43 19.02 1.01
N SER A 162 -5.40 18.67 1.87
CA SER A 162 -5.89 19.54 2.94
C SER A 162 -4.87 19.48 4.08
N LEU A 163 -3.80 20.24 3.90
CA LEU A 163 -2.74 20.47 4.87
C LEU A 163 -3.30 21.30 6.05
N ASP A 164 -4.14 20.67 6.87
CA ASP A 164 -4.27 21.02 8.28
C ASP A 164 -2.99 20.56 8.98
N PRO A 165 -2.43 21.37 9.91
CA PRO A 165 -1.23 20.96 10.63
C PRO A 165 -1.50 19.62 11.31
N PRO A 166 -0.58 18.63 11.22
CA PRO A 166 -0.71 17.42 12.00
C PRO A 166 -0.82 17.84 13.47
N MET A 167 -1.91 17.47 14.14
CA MET A 167 -1.95 17.57 15.59
C MET A 167 -0.76 16.81 16.14
N SER A 168 0.20 17.58 16.65
CA SER A 168 1.44 17.20 17.31
C SER A 168 1.64 15.69 17.52
N ARG A 169 2.38 15.03 16.62
CA ARG A 169 3.16 13.85 17.00
C ARG A 169 4.55 14.34 17.36
N GLY A 170 4.85 14.25 18.65
CA GLY A 170 5.90 15.03 19.31
C GLY A 170 7.31 14.79 18.78
N CYS A 171 7.98 15.88 18.42
CA CYS A 171 9.42 16.00 18.60
C CYS A 171 9.69 16.40 20.06
N ALA A 172 9.58 15.44 20.98
CA ALA A 172 10.26 15.50 22.26
C ALA A 172 11.53 14.66 22.14
N GLY A 173 12.68 15.30 21.95
CA GLY A 173 13.96 14.61 21.99
C GLY A 173 15.07 15.26 21.17
N ALA A 174 15.64 16.35 21.68
CA ALA A 174 17.07 16.65 21.57
C ALA A 174 17.35 17.85 22.49
N ALA A 175 17.75 17.53 23.72
CA ALA A 175 18.47 18.45 24.60
C ALA A 175 19.97 18.28 24.35
#